data_AF-A0A2V6H3Z1-F1
#
_entry.id   AF-A0A2V6H3Z1-F1
#
_cell.length_a   1.000
_cell.length_b   1.000
_cell.length_c   1.000
_cell.angle_alpha   90.00
_cell.angle_beta   90.00
_cell.angle_gamma   90.00
#
_symmetry.space_group_name_H-M   'P 1'
#
loop_
_entity.id
_entity.type
_entity.pdbx_description
1 polymer ?
#
loop_
_entity_poly.entity_id
_entity_poly.type
_entity_poly.pdbx_seq_one_letter_code
_entity_poly.pdbx_strand_id
1 'polypeptide(L)'
;MVSLVPAPLLPAQVAFASTSIVVGSPAYSTASTAIQNDLQAPVHFNAENTQIILPGLPPVTNTRQAFIVRLRHDSHFVFYLGGLSDAGTAAAISYLARSWRALYRRYRHVPSFYVLIEFVGEDHTNSHIVAESQLNVA
;
A
#
# COMPACT_ATOMS: atom_id res chain seq x y z
N MET A 1 13.51 16.39 8.42
CA MET A 1 12.38 17.33 8.25
C MET A 1 11.30 16.57 7.50
N VAL A 2 10.08 16.48 8.05
CA VAL A 2 8.93 15.83 7.39
C VAL A 2 8.12 16.95 6.74
N SER A 3 7.91 16.89 5.43
CA SER A 3 7.08 17.85 4.69
C SER A 3 5.75 17.20 4.37
N LEU A 4 4.65 17.87 4.73
CA LEU A 4 3.30 17.49 4.31
C LEU A 4 2.98 18.29 3.05
N VAL A 5 2.90 17.59 1.91
CA VAL A 5 2.56 18.20 0.61
C VAL A 5 1.13 17.80 0.26
N PRO A 6 0.28 18.73 -0.23
CA PRO A 6 -1.05 18.37 -0.73
C PRO A 6 -0.97 17.29 -1.81
N ALA A 7 -2.00 16.45 -1.91
CA ALA A 7 -2.07 15.45 -2.96
C ALA A 7 -2.01 16.15 -4.35
N PRO A 8 -1.15 15.68 -5.27
CA PRO A 8 -1.05 16.25 -6.60
C PRO A 8 -2.38 16.14 -7.34
N LEU A 9 -2.81 17.24 -7.97
CA LEU A 9 -4.07 17.31 -8.71
C LEU A 9 -3.93 16.69 -10.11
N LEU A 10 -2.72 16.65 -10.65
CA LEU A 10 -2.41 16.14 -11.99
C LEU A 10 -1.36 15.02 -11.93
N PRO A 11 -1.45 13.98 -12.77
CA PRO A 11 -0.47 12.88 -12.79
C PRO A 11 0.98 13.35 -12.94
N ALA A 12 1.21 14.36 -13.80
CA ALA A 12 2.53 14.93 -14.05
C ALA A 12 3.18 15.60 -12.81
N GLN A 13 2.42 15.83 -11.74
CA GLN A 13 2.91 16.41 -10.49
C GLN A 13 3.31 15.35 -9.45
N VAL A 14 3.03 14.07 -9.72
CA VAL A 14 3.43 12.98 -8.83
C VAL A 14 4.93 12.73 -9.04
N ALA A 15 5.75 13.12 -8.07
CA ALA A 15 7.18 12.87 -8.08
C ALA A 15 7.57 11.94 -6.92
N PHE A 16 8.20 10.82 -7.25
CA PHE A 16 8.75 9.86 -6.27
C PHE A 16 10.23 10.12 -5.99
N ALA A 17 10.65 11.39 -5.97
CA ALA A 17 12.02 11.83 -5.74
C ALA A 17 12.49 11.65 -4.27
N SER A 18 11.65 11.07 -3.41
CA SER A 18 11.96 10.74 -2.02
C SER A 18 11.09 9.60 -1.52
N THR A 19 11.43 9.06 -0.34
CA THR A 19 10.61 8.01 0.29
C THR A 19 9.23 8.56 0.62
N SER A 20 8.20 7.93 0.07
CA SER A 20 6.83 8.44 0.08
C SER A 20 5.84 7.39 0.60
N ILE A 21 4.74 7.83 1.19
CA ILE A 21 3.60 6.98 1.56
C ILE A 21 2.37 7.51 0.85
N VAL A 22 1.77 6.66 0.03
CA VAL A 22 0.53 6.94 -0.69
C VAL A 22 -0.57 6.03 -0.15
N VAL A 23 -1.74 6.62 0.06
CA VAL A 23 -2.85 5.99 0.76
C VAL A 23 -4.12 6.10 -0.08
N GLY A 24 -4.89 5.02 -0.14
CA GLY A 24 -6.20 4.96 -0.80
C GLY A 24 -6.14 4.20 -2.12
N SER A 25 -7.08 4.49 -3.02
CA SER A 25 -7.21 3.80 -4.31
C SER A 25 -7.18 4.76 -5.50
N PRO A 26 -6.96 4.24 -6.73
CA PRO A 26 -6.97 5.04 -7.96
C PRO A 26 -8.27 5.82 -8.18
N ALA A 27 -9.40 5.35 -7.66
CA ALA A 27 -10.69 6.05 -7.74
C ALA A 27 -10.70 7.41 -7.02
N TYR A 28 -9.80 7.62 -6.04
CA TYR A 28 -9.81 8.80 -5.17
C TYR A 28 -8.49 9.59 -5.15
N SER A 29 -7.42 9.05 -5.75
CA SER A 29 -6.08 9.61 -5.64
C SER A 29 -5.28 9.45 -6.93
N THR A 30 -4.89 10.59 -7.50
CA THR A 30 -3.96 10.66 -8.64
C THR A 30 -2.63 9.99 -8.33
N ALA A 31 -2.16 10.06 -7.08
CA ALA A 31 -0.94 9.40 -6.65
C ALA A 31 -1.10 7.87 -6.64
N SER A 32 -2.26 7.35 -6.23
CA SER A 32 -2.56 5.92 -6.30
C SER A 32 -2.64 5.42 -7.74
N THR A 33 -3.21 6.24 -8.64
CA THR A 33 -3.21 5.98 -10.08
C THR A 33 -1.79 5.91 -10.64
N ALA A 34 -0.92 6.86 -10.29
CA ALA A 34 0.49 6.86 -10.73
C ALA A 34 1.27 5.64 -10.22
N ILE A 35 1.06 5.21 -8.97
CA ILE A 35 1.68 3.99 -8.45
C ILE A 35 1.21 2.76 -9.23
N GLN A 36 -0.09 2.64 -9.49
CA GLN A 36 -0.62 1.47 -10.17
C GLN A 36 -0.23 1.43 -11.65
N ASN A 37 -0.32 2.55 -12.35
CA ASN A 37 -0.13 2.61 -13.80
C ASN A 37 1.32 2.85 -14.20
N ASP A 38 1.98 3.82 -13.55
CA ASP A 38 3.33 4.26 -13.96
C ASP A 38 4.41 3.40 -13.29
N LEU A 39 4.22 3.03 -12.02
CA LEU A 39 5.11 2.10 -11.31
C LEU A 39 4.72 0.63 -11.46
N GLN A 40 3.64 0.34 -12.19
CA GLN A 40 3.13 -1.01 -12.45
C GLN A 40 3.05 -1.87 -11.18
N ALA A 41 2.50 -1.29 -10.10
CA ALA A 41 2.50 -1.94 -8.79
C ALA A 41 1.89 -3.36 -8.85
N PRO A 42 2.63 -4.41 -8.42
CA PRO A 42 2.14 -5.78 -8.47
C PRO A 42 0.90 -6.02 -7.59
N VAL A 43 0.73 -5.17 -6.56
CA VAL A 43 -0.43 -5.17 -5.68
C VAL A 43 -1.21 -3.88 -5.94
N HIS A 44 -2.47 -4.03 -6.32
CA HIS A 44 -3.25 -2.93 -6.87
C HIS A 44 -4.76 -3.21 -6.82
N PHE A 45 -5.58 -2.23 -7.17
CA PHE A 45 -7.04 -2.41 -7.24
C PHE A 45 -7.44 -2.80 -8.66
N ASN A 46 -8.47 -3.63 -8.83
CA ASN A 46 -9.04 -3.82 -10.17
C ASN A 46 -9.63 -2.49 -10.71
N ALA A 47 -9.97 -2.48 -12.01
CA ALA A 47 -10.49 -1.29 -12.68
C ALA A 47 -11.73 -0.70 -11.97
N GLU A 48 -12.59 -1.56 -11.42
CA GLU A 48 -13.81 -1.17 -10.72
C GLU A 48 -13.58 -0.77 -9.25
N ASN A 49 -12.34 -0.90 -8.73
CA ASN A 49 -11.99 -0.67 -7.31
C ASN A 49 -12.81 -1.51 -6.32
N THR A 50 -13.29 -2.68 -6.76
CA THR A 50 -14.08 -3.63 -5.95
C THR A 50 -13.25 -4.79 -5.42
N GLN A 51 -12.01 -4.95 -5.89
CA GLN A 51 -11.11 -6.03 -5.54
C GLN A 51 -9.68 -5.54 -5.37
N ILE A 52 -8.94 -6.15 -4.45
CA ILE A 52 -7.47 -6.01 -4.37
C ILE A 52 -6.84 -7.21 -5.06
N ILE A 53 -5.93 -6.94 -5.99
CA ILE A 53 -5.17 -7.91 -6.73
C ILE A 53 -3.79 -8.03 -6.09
N LEU A 54 -3.37 -9.25 -5.75
CA LEU A 54 -2.04 -9.54 -5.22
C LEU A 54 -1.39 -10.69 -6.01
N PRO A 55 -0.05 -10.69 -6.20
CA PRO A 55 0.63 -11.76 -6.92
C PRO A 55 0.47 -13.12 -6.22
N GLY A 56 0.00 -14.12 -6.97
CA GLY A 56 -0.12 -15.49 -6.49
C GLY A 56 -1.26 -15.76 -5.52
N LEU A 57 -2.16 -14.80 -5.31
CA LEU A 57 -3.36 -14.96 -4.47
C LEU A 57 -4.64 -14.72 -5.28
N PRO A 58 -5.77 -15.34 -4.90
CA PRO A 58 -7.08 -14.96 -5.44
C PRO A 58 -7.39 -13.48 -5.19
N PRO A 59 -8.20 -12.82 -6.04
CA PRO A 59 -8.67 -11.47 -5.80
C PRO A 59 -9.33 -11.35 -4.41
N VAL A 60 -8.86 -10.37 -3.63
CA VAL A 60 -9.38 -10.10 -2.30
C VAL A 60 -10.63 -9.23 -2.44
N THR A 61 -11.74 -9.71 -1.88
CA THR A 61 -13.03 -9.02 -1.80
C THR A 61 -13.46 -8.71 -0.37
N ASN A 62 -12.73 -9.22 0.63
CA ASN A 62 -13.04 -9.00 2.04
C ASN A 62 -12.75 -7.53 2.40
N THR A 63 -13.81 -6.78 2.75
CA THR A 63 -13.70 -5.36 3.14
C THR A 63 -12.96 -5.14 4.46
N ARG A 64 -12.71 -6.22 5.22
CA ARG A 64 -11.86 -6.21 6.42
C ARG A 64 -10.37 -6.37 6.12
N GLN A 65 -10.02 -6.63 4.87
CA GLN A 65 -8.64 -6.79 4.44
C GLN A 65 -8.11 -5.52 3.79
N ALA A 66 -6.82 -5.30 3.97
CA ALA A 66 -6.10 -4.18 3.41
C ALA A 66 -4.64 -4.55 3.16
N PHE A 67 -3.99 -3.87 2.24
CA PHE A 67 -2.60 -4.14 1.90
C PHE A 67 -1.68 -3.00 2.34
N ILE A 68 -0.43 -3.39 2.60
CA ILE A 68 0.73 -2.53 2.73
C ILE A 68 1.74 -3.03 1.72
N VAL A 69 2.16 -2.16 0.81
CA VAL A 69 3.18 -2.46 -0.19
C VAL A 69 4.33 -1.49 -0.02
N ARG A 70 5.56 -2.00 -0.14
CA ARG A 70 6.74 -1.18 -0.39
C ARG A 70 7.30 -1.55 -1.74
N LEU A 71 7.52 -0.56 -2.59
CA LEU A 71 8.23 -0.67 -3.86
C LEU A 71 9.55 0.08 -3.76
N ARG A 72 10.62 -0.53 -4.27
CA ARG A 72 11.85 0.20 -4.58
C ARG A 72 11.62 1.03 -5.85
N HIS A 73 11.95 2.31 -5.80
CA HIS A 73 11.97 3.19 -6.96
C HIS A 73 13.25 4.01 -6.93
N ASP A 74 14.15 3.77 -7.88
CA ASP A 74 15.51 4.29 -7.90
C ASP A 74 16.26 4.09 -6.57
N SER A 75 16.58 5.20 -5.87
CA SER A 75 17.27 5.20 -4.58
C SER A 75 16.31 5.22 -3.37
N HIS A 76 15.00 5.35 -3.62
CA HIS A 76 13.97 5.59 -2.62
C HIS A 76 12.97 4.44 -2.50
N PHE A 77 12.06 4.55 -1.53
CA PHE A 77 10.97 3.60 -1.35
C PHE A 77 9.62 4.30 -1.47
N VAL A 78 8.70 3.72 -2.23
CA VAL A 78 7.32 4.15 -2.29
C VAL A 78 6.47 3.14 -1.55
N PHE A 79 5.78 3.59 -0.51
CA PHE A 79 4.79 2.79 0.19
C PHE A 79 3.42 3.08 -0.39
N TYR A 80 2.65 2.02 -0.61
CA TYR A 80 1.28 2.09 -1.08
C TYR A 80 0.37 1.29 -0.17
N LEU A 81 -0.65 1.95 0.37
CA LEU A 81 -1.56 1.39 1.37
C LEU A 81 -2.99 1.55 0.89
N GLY A 82 -3.82 0.53 1.06
CA GLY A 82 -5.25 0.63 0.71
C GLY A 82 -6.06 -0.57 1.19
N GLY A 83 -7.34 -0.32 1.45
CA GLY A 83 -8.36 -1.35 1.68
C GLY A 83 -9.61 -1.08 0.85
N LEU A 84 -10.50 -2.07 0.75
CA LEU A 84 -11.80 -1.93 0.07
C LEU A 84 -12.83 -1.13 0.87
N SER A 85 -12.47 -0.70 2.07
CA SER A 85 -13.29 0.15 2.94
C SER A 85 -12.42 1.21 3.63
N ASP A 86 -13.05 2.26 4.13
CA ASP A 86 -12.37 3.28 4.95
C ASP A 86 -11.71 2.65 6.18
N ALA A 87 -12.41 1.70 6.83
CA ALA A 87 -11.87 0.95 7.96
C ALA A 87 -10.65 0.09 7.57
N GLY A 88 -10.68 -0.54 6.39
CA GLY A 88 -9.54 -1.29 5.86
C GLY A 88 -8.34 -0.39 5.60
N THR A 89 -8.56 0.76 4.97
CA THR A 89 -7.49 1.74 4.72
C THR A 89 -6.93 2.28 6.04
N ALA A 90 -7.79 2.62 7.01
CA ALA A 90 -7.37 3.04 8.35
C ALA A 90 -6.59 1.94 9.09
N ALA A 91 -6.98 0.67 8.93
CA ALA A 91 -6.26 -0.48 9.48
C ALA A 91 -4.85 -0.61 8.87
N ALA A 92 -4.68 -0.38 7.57
CA ALA A 92 -3.38 -0.43 6.91
C ALA A 92 -2.43 0.67 7.41
N ILE A 93 -2.93 1.90 7.54
CA ILE A 93 -2.18 3.03 8.12
C ILE A 93 -1.78 2.70 9.57
N SER A 94 -2.73 2.26 10.39
CA SER A 94 -2.51 1.93 11.79
C SER A 94 -1.51 0.78 11.95
N TYR A 95 -1.58 -0.23 11.08
CA TYR A 95 -0.64 -1.34 11.04
C TYR A 95 0.77 -0.87 10.68
N LEU A 96 0.92 -0.07 9.62
CA LEU A 96 2.23 0.43 9.21
C LEU A 96 2.87 1.26 10.33
N ALA A 97 2.11 2.15 10.96
CA ALA A 97 2.60 2.99 12.04
C ALA A 97 3.11 2.17 13.24
N ARG A 98 2.34 1.18 13.70
CA ARG A 98 2.74 0.35 14.85
C ARG A 98 3.85 -0.66 14.53
N SER A 99 3.84 -1.20 13.31
CA SER A 99 4.75 -2.29 12.89
C SER A 99 5.97 -1.80 12.13
N TRP A 100 6.15 -0.48 11.93
CA TRP A 100 7.23 0.11 11.13
C TRP A 100 8.61 -0.49 11.43
N ARG A 101 8.98 -0.54 12.72
CA ARG A 101 10.26 -1.09 13.17
C ARG A 101 10.39 -2.59 12.92
N ALA A 102 9.31 -3.35 13.09
CA ALA A 102 9.29 -4.79 12.85
C ALA A 102 9.44 -5.10 11.35
N LEU A 103 8.68 -4.39 10.51
CA LEU A 103 8.77 -4.49 9.05
C LEU A 103 10.17 -4.11 8.56
N TYR A 104 10.74 -3.02 9.07
CA TYR A 104 12.10 -2.62 8.73
C TYR A 104 13.12 -3.72 9.08
N ARG A 105 13.08 -4.27 10.30
CA ARG A 105 14.00 -5.35 10.70
C ARG A 105 13.90 -6.57 9.81
N ARG A 106 12.67 -6.97 9.47
CA ARG A 106 12.39 -8.15 8.65
C ARG A 106 12.78 -7.96 7.18
N TYR A 107 12.46 -6.81 6.60
CA TYR A 107 12.57 -6.56 5.17
C TYR A 107 13.70 -5.59 4.80
N ARG A 108 14.66 -5.28 5.68
CA ARG A 108 15.73 -4.30 5.39
C ARG A 108 16.54 -4.60 4.12
N HIS A 109 16.68 -5.87 3.73
CA HIS A 109 17.42 -6.32 2.54
C HIS A 109 16.53 -6.70 1.36
N VAL A 110 15.21 -6.58 1.51
CA VAL A 110 14.24 -6.96 0.49
C VAL A 110 13.78 -5.68 -0.20
N PRO A 111 14.08 -5.40 -1.47
CA PRO A 111 13.76 -4.10 -2.07
C PRO A 111 12.26 -3.80 -2.05
N SER A 112 11.44 -4.78 -2.41
CA SER A 112 9.99 -4.63 -2.53
C SER A 112 9.27 -5.80 -1.85
N PHE A 113 8.16 -5.51 -1.16
CA PHE A 113 7.35 -6.54 -0.49
C PHE A 113 5.90 -6.08 -0.36
N TYR A 114 5.02 -7.03 -0.05
CA TYR A 114 3.66 -6.73 0.42
C TYR A 114 3.33 -7.45 1.72
N VAL A 115 2.40 -6.87 2.46
CA VAL A 115 1.71 -7.47 3.61
C VAL A 115 0.22 -7.24 3.40
N LEU A 116 -0.55 -8.32 3.37
CA LEU A 116 -2.01 -8.31 3.45
C LEU A 116 -2.39 -8.51 4.91
N ILE A 117 -3.20 -7.60 5.44
CA ILE A 117 -3.69 -7.66 6.81
C ILE A 117 -5.21 -7.82 6.84
N GLU A 118 -5.73 -8.32 7.95
CA GLU A 118 -7.14 -8.34 8.28
C GLU A 118 -7.37 -7.77 9.67
N PHE A 119 -8.30 -6.82 9.80
CA PHE A 119 -8.71 -6.29 11.10
C PHE A 119 -9.87 -7.07 11.70
N VAL A 120 -9.92 -7.11 13.04
CA VAL A 120 -10.84 -7.96 13.80
C VAL A 120 -11.80 -7.11 14.61
N GLY A 121 -13.10 -7.40 14.47
CA GLY A 121 -14.16 -6.68 15.17
C GLY A 121 -14.38 -5.27 14.62
N GLU A 122 -14.79 -4.35 15.49
CA GLU A 122 -15.01 -2.94 15.14
C GLU A 122 -13.73 -2.09 15.29
N ASP A 123 -12.72 -2.61 15.99
CA ASP A 123 -11.45 -1.93 16.19
C ASP A 123 -10.48 -2.21 15.03
N HIS A 124 -10.40 -1.27 14.09
CA HIS A 124 -9.50 -1.31 12.94
C HIS A 124 -8.01 -1.31 13.33
N THR A 125 -7.66 -0.97 14.58
CA THR A 125 -6.28 -1.02 15.07
C THR A 125 -5.85 -2.44 15.44
N ASN A 126 -6.80 -3.35 15.67
CA ASN A 126 -6.52 -4.75 15.93
C ASN A 126 -6.50 -5.54 14.61
N SER A 127 -5.31 -5.67 14.01
CA SER A 127 -5.14 -6.42 12.76
C SER A 127 -3.96 -7.40 12.78
N HIS A 128 -4.08 -8.46 11.99
CA HIS A 128 -3.09 -9.52 11.86
C HIS A 128 -2.72 -9.73 10.38
N ILE A 129 -1.55 -10.30 10.12
CA ILE A 129 -1.11 -10.64 8.76
C ILE A 129 -1.88 -11.88 8.29
N VAL A 130 -2.48 -11.78 7.11
CA VAL A 130 -3.13 -12.90 6.40
C VAL A 130 -2.17 -13.51 5.38
N ALA A 131 -1.42 -12.66 4.68
CA ALA A 131 -0.40 -13.07 3.72
C ALA A 131 0.71 -12.03 3.63
N GLU A 132 1.91 -12.46 3.26
CA GLU A 132 3.03 -11.57 2.98
C GLU A 132 3.96 -12.24 1.97
N SER A 133 4.59 -11.44 1.11
CA SER A 133 5.60 -11.95 0.19
C SER A 133 6.57 -10.87 -0.24
N GLN A 134 7.75 -11.29 -0.68
CA GLN A 134 8.70 -10.45 -1.39
C GLN A 134 8.21 -10.25 -2.83
N LEU A 135 8.45 -9.06 -3.37
CA LEU A 135 8.09 -8.72 -4.74
C LEU A 135 9.35 -8.61 -5.58
N ASN A 136 9.40 -9.37 -6.67
CA ASN A 136 10.39 -9.18 -7.73
C ASN A 136 9.83 -8.14 -8.69
N VAL A 137 10.16 -6.88 -8.44
CA VAL A 137 9.83 -5.76 -9.34
C VAL A 137 11.08 -5.52 -10.18
N ALA A 138 10.95 -5.68 -11.50
CA ALA A 138 12.05 -5.53 -12.45
C ALA A 138 12.46 -4.07 -12.62
#